data_AF-X1IC53-F1
#
_entry.id   AF-X1IC53-F1
#
_cell.length_a   1.000
_cell.length_b   1.000
_cell.length_c   1.000
_cell.angle_alpha   90.00
_cell.angle_beta   90.00
_cell.angle_gamma   90.00
#
_symmetry.space_group_name_H-M   'P 1'
#
loop_
_entity.id
_entity.type
_entity.pdbx_description
1 polymer ?
#
loop_
_entity_poly.entity_id
_entity_poly.type
_entity_poly.pdbx_seq_one_letter_code
_entity_poly.pdbx_strand_id
1 'polypeptide(L)'
;MDILESQGIYPIPLNKGTSLFGDLFFSGTQPEVVVSCGLGPFEKLKRTSSKIEISTLPMIQNLSFKDSVFKGEKTISTLTDLYMNDHQIQNVPFFPGVMGIEMFTEMYSLSSSKTADVLKDIEFKSAVKLQNIDSKDVFVKYDVVSQTLQLNSLFISKADSSRRREI
;
A
#
# COMPACT_ATOMS: atom_id res chain seq x y z
N MET A 1 -8.30 37.10 24.16
CA MET A 1 -7.15 36.17 24.22
C MET A 1 -6.77 35.90 25.67
N ASP A 2 -6.84 36.94 26.51
CA ASP A 2 -6.44 36.98 27.92
C ASP A 2 -7.07 35.91 28.83
N ILE A 3 -8.31 35.48 28.57
CA ILE A 3 -8.98 34.43 29.37
C ILE A 3 -8.35 33.05 29.16
N LEU A 4 -7.91 32.72 27.95
CA LEU A 4 -7.31 31.41 27.66
C LEU A 4 -5.85 31.38 28.11
N GLU A 5 -5.11 32.45 27.86
CA GLU A 5 -3.72 32.58 28.28
C GLU A 5 -3.57 32.59 29.80
N SER A 6 -4.49 33.22 30.53
CA SER A 6 -4.52 33.15 32.01
C SER A 6 -4.86 31.76 32.56
N GLN A 7 -5.41 30.86 31.74
CA GLN A 7 -5.62 29.44 32.06
C GLN A 7 -4.48 28.56 31.53
N GLY A 8 -3.38 29.15 31.04
CA GLY A 8 -2.23 28.42 30.49
C GLY A 8 -2.49 27.81 29.10
N ILE A 9 -3.58 28.20 28.44
CA ILE A 9 -3.92 27.74 27.10
C ILE A 9 -3.35 28.73 26.09
N TYR A 10 -2.26 28.32 25.42
CA TYR A 10 -1.61 29.11 24.39
C TYR A 10 -2.14 28.72 23.01
N PRO A 11 -2.94 29.57 22.35
CA PRO A 11 -3.47 29.26 21.03
C PRO A 11 -2.34 29.16 20.00
N ILE A 12 -2.28 28.04 19.30
CA ILE A 12 -1.34 27.83 18.20
C ILE A 12 -1.87 28.57 16.96
N PRO A 13 -1.04 29.33 16.23
CA PRO A 13 -1.44 29.92 14.96
C PRO A 13 -2.00 28.86 14.00
N LEU A 14 -3.09 29.18 13.30
CA LEU A 14 -3.85 28.21 12.49
C LEU A 14 -2.96 27.40 11.52
N ASN A 15 -2.06 28.06 10.81
CA ASN A 15 -1.12 27.42 9.89
C ASN A 15 -0.18 26.41 10.57
N LYS A 16 0.30 26.72 11.78
CA LYS A 16 1.11 25.80 12.59
C LYS A 16 0.27 24.67 13.16
N GLY A 17 -0.95 24.97 13.60
CA GLY A 17 -1.90 23.99 14.12
C GLY A 17 -2.29 22.94 13.09
N THR A 18 -2.57 23.35 11.85
CA THR A 18 -2.90 22.43 10.75
C THR A 18 -1.74 21.49 10.42
N SER A 19 -0.51 21.99 10.37
CA SER A 19 0.69 21.16 10.14
C SER A 19 0.89 20.16 11.28
N LEU A 20 0.86 20.65 12.53
CA LEU A 20 1.07 19.83 13.72
C LEU A 20 -0.03 18.76 13.87
N PHE A 21 -1.28 19.10 13.55
CA PHE A 21 -2.38 18.14 13.52
C PHE A 21 -2.12 17.05 12.48
N GLY A 22 -1.67 17.40 11.28
CA GLY A 22 -1.29 16.41 10.26
C GLY A 22 -0.21 15.47 10.77
N ASP A 23 0.86 16.02 11.35
CA ASP A 23 1.96 15.21 11.89
C ASP A 23 1.49 14.28 13.01
N LEU A 24 0.69 14.78 13.96
CA LEU A 24 0.15 13.97 15.05
C LEU A 24 -0.82 12.90 14.56
N PHE A 25 -1.75 13.26 13.68
CA PHE A 25 -2.75 12.34 13.13
C PHE A 25 -2.11 11.18 12.34
N PHE A 26 -1.01 11.45 11.62
CA PHE A 26 -0.27 10.43 10.85
C PHE A 26 0.89 9.77 11.60
N SER A 27 1.28 10.28 12.78
CA SER A 27 2.40 9.73 13.57
C SER A 27 2.13 8.33 14.13
N GLY A 28 0.89 7.81 14.05
CA GLY A 28 0.53 6.51 14.62
C GLY A 28 0.53 6.48 16.15
N THR A 29 0.73 7.63 16.81
CA THR A 29 0.44 7.77 18.23
C THR A 29 -1.05 7.52 18.46
N GLN A 30 -1.44 6.98 19.62
CA GLN A 30 -2.86 6.84 20.01
C GLN A 30 -3.31 7.96 20.96
N PRO A 31 -3.26 9.25 20.60
CA PRO A 31 -3.79 10.29 21.48
C PRO A 31 -5.31 10.37 21.36
N GLU A 32 -5.96 10.77 22.45
CA GLU A 32 -7.34 11.20 22.44
C GLU A 32 -7.42 12.64 21.92
N VAL A 33 -8.21 12.86 20.86
CA VAL A 33 -8.36 14.18 20.22
C VAL A 33 -9.80 14.64 20.37
N VAL A 34 -10.01 15.78 21.04
CA VAL A 34 -11.32 16.42 21.16
C VAL A 34 -11.40 17.59 20.17
N VAL A 35 -12.34 17.52 19.23
CA VAL A 35 -12.56 18.57 18.21
C VAL A 35 -13.89 19.27 18.49
N SER A 36 -13.85 20.53 18.91
CA SER A 36 -15.04 21.25 19.38
C SER A 36 -15.71 22.17 18.35
N CYS A 37 -15.11 22.43 17.18
CA CYS A 37 -15.61 23.47 16.24
C CYS A 37 -15.63 23.07 14.75
N GLY A 38 -15.58 21.77 14.43
CA GLY A 38 -15.44 21.30 13.05
C GLY A 38 -14.02 21.55 12.50
N LEU A 39 -13.55 20.66 11.63
CA LEU A 39 -12.13 20.59 11.20
C LEU A 39 -11.72 21.68 10.18
N GLY A 40 -12.64 22.54 9.75
CA GLY A 40 -12.40 23.49 8.66
C GLY A 40 -12.05 22.80 7.33
N PRO A 41 -11.71 23.58 6.29
CA PRO A 41 -11.19 23.03 5.05
C PRO A 41 -9.76 22.54 5.28
N PHE A 42 -9.56 21.22 5.26
CA PHE A 42 -8.22 20.67 5.14
C PHE A 42 -7.54 21.26 3.90
N GLU A 43 -6.29 21.74 4.04
CA GLU A 43 -5.46 21.99 2.86
C GLU A 43 -5.50 20.74 2.00
N LYS A 44 -5.62 20.91 0.66
CA LYS A 44 -5.51 19.79 -0.28
C LYS A 44 -4.29 19.01 0.16
N LEU A 45 -4.51 17.78 0.63
CA LEU A 45 -3.45 16.87 1.07
C LEU A 45 -2.33 17.02 0.05
N LYS A 46 -1.25 17.71 0.45
CA LYS A 46 0.05 17.35 -0.08
C LYS A 46 0.10 15.91 0.36
N ARG A 47 -0.14 14.99 -0.58
CA ARG A 47 0.21 13.60 -0.39
C ARG A 47 1.66 13.69 0.04
N THR A 48 1.89 13.70 1.34
CA THR A 48 3.01 13.02 1.91
C THR A 48 2.82 11.64 1.32
N SER A 49 3.48 11.41 0.18
CA SER A 49 4.14 10.15 -0.03
C SER A 49 5.02 10.02 1.20
N SER A 50 4.42 9.60 2.31
CA SER A 50 5.11 8.82 3.31
C SER A 50 5.71 7.74 2.43
N LYS A 51 6.99 7.95 2.13
CA LYS A 51 7.87 6.88 1.73
C LYS A 51 7.73 5.97 2.94
N ILE A 52 6.78 5.04 2.86
CA ILE A 52 6.70 3.92 3.79
C ILE A 52 8.15 3.47 3.88
N GLU A 53 8.68 3.28 5.09
CA GLU A 53 9.97 2.62 5.19
C GLU A 53 9.74 1.18 4.69
N ILE A 54 9.78 1.03 3.36
CA ILE A 54 9.59 -0.18 2.56
C ILE A 54 10.61 -1.25 2.99
N SER A 55 11.58 -0.90 3.84
CA SER A 55 12.50 -1.83 4.49
C SER A 55 11.80 -2.86 5.38
N THR A 56 10.61 -2.58 5.91
CA THR A 56 9.90 -3.51 6.81
C THR A 56 8.84 -4.37 6.12
N LEU A 57 8.42 -4.01 4.90
CA LEU A 57 7.34 -4.66 4.15
C LEU A 57 7.79 -4.91 2.71
N PRO A 58 8.51 -6.02 2.44
CA PRO A 58 9.14 -6.29 1.15
C PRO A 58 8.17 -6.56 -0.01
N MET A 59 6.87 -6.81 0.24
CA MET A 59 5.91 -7.16 -0.81
C MET A 59 5.17 -5.95 -1.42
N ILE A 60 5.16 -4.78 -0.78
CA ILE A 60 4.51 -3.56 -1.29
C ILE A 60 5.50 -2.40 -1.41
N GLN A 61 5.81 -1.98 -2.65
CA GLN A 61 6.73 -0.87 -2.94
C GLN A 61 6.00 0.46 -3.08
N ASN A 62 4.79 0.45 -3.63
CA ASN A 62 3.97 1.64 -3.80
C ASN A 62 2.54 1.37 -3.33
N LEU A 63 1.93 2.37 -2.70
CA LEU A 63 0.54 2.32 -2.22
C LEU A 63 -0.24 3.51 -2.75
N SER A 64 -1.44 3.25 -3.24
CA SER A 64 -2.40 4.28 -3.64
C SER A 64 -3.80 3.94 -3.15
N PHE A 65 -4.64 4.97 -2.99
CA PHE A 65 -6.03 4.82 -2.56
C PHE A 65 -6.95 5.65 -3.43
N LYS A 66 -8.05 5.04 -3.90
CA LYS A 66 -9.08 5.68 -4.71
C LYS A 66 -10.40 4.91 -4.58
N ASP A 67 -11.51 5.61 -4.45
CA ASP A 67 -12.87 5.03 -4.47
C ASP A 67 -13.06 3.83 -3.51
N SER A 68 -12.56 3.96 -2.28
CA SER A 68 -12.59 2.90 -1.25
C SER A 68 -11.77 1.65 -1.57
N VAL A 69 -10.89 1.73 -2.57
CA VAL A 69 -9.98 0.65 -2.95
C VAL A 69 -8.54 1.12 -2.75
N PHE A 70 -7.79 0.35 -1.96
CA PHE A 70 -6.34 0.51 -1.92
C PHE A 70 -5.69 -0.36 -3.01
N LYS A 71 -4.62 0.14 -3.62
CA LYS A 71 -3.80 -0.58 -4.60
C LYS A 71 -2.34 -0.56 -4.15
N GLY A 72 -1.79 -1.74 -3.90
CA GLY A 72 -0.38 -1.95 -3.60
C GLY A 72 0.35 -2.57 -4.79
N GLU A 73 1.55 -2.10 -5.10
CA GLU A 73 2.30 -2.49 -6.30
C GLU A 73 3.70 -3.00 -5.95
N LYS A 74 4.19 -4.00 -6.71
CA LYS A 74 5.56 -4.52 -6.62
C LYS A 74 6.04 -4.99 -8.00
N THR A 75 7.28 -4.66 -8.31
CA THR A 75 8.02 -5.34 -9.39
C THR A 75 8.72 -6.56 -8.79
N ILE A 76 8.30 -7.76 -9.19
CA ILE A 76 9.01 -9.00 -8.86
C ILE A 76 10.17 -9.21 -9.84
N SER A 77 11.32 -9.68 -9.37
CA SER A 77 12.51 -9.87 -10.21
C SER A 77 13.42 -11.00 -9.73
N THR A 78 13.98 -11.77 -10.66
CA THR A 78 15.01 -12.79 -10.34
C THR A 78 16.30 -12.20 -9.78
N LEU A 79 16.54 -10.89 -9.96
CA LEU A 79 17.73 -10.20 -9.45
C LEU A 79 17.60 -9.77 -7.99
N THR A 80 16.39 -9.32 -7.59
CA THR A 80 16.17 -8.73 -6.25
C THR A 80 15.36 -9.64 -5.33
N ASP A 81 14.53 -10.51 -5.89
CA ASP A 81 13.65 -11.41 -5.15
C ASP A 81 14.17 -12.85 -5.26
N LEU A 82 15.11 -13.21 -4.39
CA LEU A 82 15.82 -14.51 -4.46
C LEU A 82 14.89 -15.72 -4.46
N TYR A 83 13.73 -15.62 -3.82
CA TYR A 83 12.69 -16.67 -3.83
C TYR A 83 12.20 -17.02 -5.25
N MET A 84 12.36 -16.12 -6.23
CA MET A 84 12.06 -16.41 -7.64
C MET A 84 13.08 -17.36 -8.25
N ASN A 85 14.33 -17.34 -7.79
CA ASN A 85 15.35 -18.29 -8.23
C ASN A 85 15.18 -19.66 -7.59
N ASP A 86 14.69 -19.69 -6.35
CA ASP A 86 14.48 -20.93 -5.61
C ASP A 86 13.18 -21.65 -6.04
N HIS A 87 12.19 -20.89 -6.52
CA HIS A 87 10.89 -21.42 -6.92
C HIS A 87 10.72 -21.48 -8.44
N GLN A 88 11.41 -22.46 -9.04
CA GLN A 88 11.41 -22.69 -10.49
C GLN A 88 10.85 -24.06 -10.86
N ILE A 89 10.13 -24.12 -11.98
CA ILE A 89 9.70 -25.37 -12.61
C ILE A 89 10.21 -25.35 -14.05
N GLN A 90 11.03 -26.33 -14.42
CA GLN A 90 11.66 -26.41 -15.75
C GLN A 90 12.42 -25.12 -16.13
N ASN A 91 13.20 -24.57 -15.18
CA ASN A 91 13.97 -23.32 -15.33
C ASN A 91 13.10 -22.07 -15.60
N VAL A 92 11.81 -22.13 -15.33
CA VAL A 92 10.92 -20.96 -15.38
C VAL A 92 10.62 -20.54 -13.94
N PRO A 93 10.97 -19.30 -13.54
CA PRO A 93 10.56 -18.74 -12.25
C PRO A 93 9.06 -18.57 -12.13
N PHE A 94 8.50 -19.06 -11.03
CA PHE A 94 7.10 -18.92 -10.66
C PHE A 94 7.01 -18.12 -9.37
N PHE A 95 6.14 -17.11 -9.34
CA PHE A 95 5.84 -16.39 -8.11
C PHE A 95 5.15 -17.36 -7.14
N PRO A 96 5.76 -17.66 -5.99
CA PRO A 96 5.21 -18.66 -5.07
C PRO A 96 3.87 -18.19 -4.52
N GLY A 97 2.91 -19.11 -4.36
CA GLY A 97 1.58 -18.78 -3.82
C GLY A 97 1.65 -18.17 -2.41
N VAL A 98 2.60 -18.64 -1.58
CA VAL A 98 2.87 -18.11 -0.25
C VAL A 98 3.33 -16.64 -0.27
N MET A 99 4.06 -16.21 -1.29
CA MET A 99 4.46 -14.80 -1.43
C MET A 99 3.27 -13.92 -1.85
N GLY A 100 2.32 -14.49 -2.59
CA GLY A 100 1.04 -13.81 -2.87
C GLY A 100 0.20 -13.61 -1.61
N ILE A 101 0.20 -14.60 -0.71
CA ILE A 101 -0.43 -14.49 0.62
C ILE A 101 0.27 -13.43 1.47
N GLU A 102 1.60 -13.38 1.46
CA GLU A 102 2.35 -12.33 2.16
C GLU A 102 2.01 -10.93 1.63
N MET A 103 1.85 -10.79 0.31
CA MET A 103 1.41 -9.53 -0.28
C MET A 103 0.00 -9.13 0.17
N PHE A 104 -0.89 -10.09 0.45
CA PHE A 104 -2.21 -9.84 1.02
C PHE A 104 -2.15 -9.35 2.46
N THR A 105 -1.33 -9.99 3.31
CA THR A 105 -1.19 -9.62 4.72
C THR A 105 -0.53 -8.25 4.86
N GLU A 106 0.52 -7.94 4.09
CA GLU A 106 1.13 -6.62 4.06
C GLU A 106 0.14 -5.55 3.62
N MET A 107 -0.64 -5.82 2.56
CA MET A 107 -1.63 -4.88 2.06
C MET A 107 -2.71 -4.56 3.09
N TYR A 108 -3.19 -5.58 3.80
CA TYR A 108 -4.14 -5.41 4.89
C TYR A 108 -3.53 -4.60 6.04
N SER A 109 -2.28 -4.90 6.41
CA SER A 109 -1.55 -4.18 7.45
C SER A 109 -1.39 -2.70 7.13
N LEU A 110 -0.95 -2.39 5.91
CA LEU A 110 -0.80 -1.02 5.44
C LEU A 110 -2.12 -0.24 5.36
N SER A 111 -3.20 -0.90 4.96
CA SER A 111 -4.50 -0.24 4.76
C SER A 111 -5.33 -0.10 6.04
N SER A 112 -5.14 -0.98 7.02
CA SER A 112 -5.94 -1.02 8.24
C SER A 112 -5.16 -0.67 9.52
N SER A 113 -3.83 -0.58 9.44
CA SER A 113 -2.93 -0.49 10.60
C SER A 113 -3.10 -1.65 11.58
N LYS A 114 -3.50 -2.83 11.09
CA LYS A 114 -3.72 -4.06 11.87
C LYS A 114 -3.14 -5.27 11.16
N THR A 115 -2.75 -6.29 11.91
CA THR A 115 -2.36 -7.58 11.33
C THR A 115 -3.60 -8.37 10.91
N ALA A 116 -3.49 -9.10 9.80
CA ALA A 116 -4.53 -10.04 9.39
C ALA A 116 -4.40 -11.33 10.22
N ASP A 117 -5.44 -11.71 10.95
CA ASP A 117 -5.43 -12.95 11.75
C ASP A 117 -5.79 -14.18 10.90
N VAL A 118 -6.70 -14.01 9.94
CA VAL A 118 -7.25 -15.09 9.12
C VAL A 118 -7.51 -14.59 7.71
N LEU A 119 -7.03 -15.34 6.72
CA LEU A 119 -7.46 -15.23 5.33
C LEU A 119 -8.41 -16.40 5.03
N LYS A 120 -9.54 -16.10 4.40
CA LYS A 120 -10.56 -17.09 4.02
C LYS A 120 -10.71 -17.10 2.51
N ASP A 121 -11.20 -18.22 1.98
CA ASP A 121 -11.59 -18.37 0.57
C ASP A 121 -10.47 -18.02 -0.42
N ILE A 122 -9.25 -18.45 -0.11
CA ILE A 122 -8.07 -18.23 -0.98
C ILE A 122 -8.20 -19.10 -2.23
N GLU A 123 -8.16 -18.46 -3.40
CA GLU A 123 -8.20 -19.11 -4.70
C GLU A 123 -6.99 -18.69 -5.57
N PHE A 124 -6.29 -19.67 -6.15
CA PHE A 124 -5.21 -19.43 -7.12
C PHE A 124 -5.71 -19.69 -8.54
N LYS A 125 -6.14 -18.62 -9.22
CA LYS A 125 -6.72 -18.72 -10.58
C LYS A 125 -5.70 -18.98 -11.68
N SER A 126 -4.50 -18.42 -11.54
CA SER A 126 -3.42 -18.61 -12.50
C SER A 126 -2.06 -18.36 -11.86
N ALA A 127 -1.04 -18.95 -12.46
CA ALA A 127 0.34 -18.78 -12.01
C ALA A 127 0.96 -17.52 -12.61
N VAL A 128 1.67 -16.75 -11.78
CA VAL A 128 2.50 -15.62 -12.26
C VAL A 128 3.90 -16.14 -12.53
N LYS A 129 4.32 -16.12 -13.81
CA LYS A 129 5.62 -16.61 -14.26
C LYS A 129 6.45 -15.54 -14.95
N LEU A 130 7.77 -15.66 -14.82
CA LEU A 130 8.78 -14.86 -15.52
C LEU A 130 9.36 -15.67 -16.68
N GLN A 131 8.59 -15.80 -17.76
CA GLN A 131 9.02 -16.56 -18.94
C GLN A 131 9.75 -15.62 -19.92
N ASN A 132 11.05 -15.85 -20.13
CA ASN A 132 11.92 -15.05 -20.99
C ASN A 132 11.99 -13.56 -20.61
N ILE A 133 11.74 -13.25 -19.35
CA ILE A 133 11.85 -11.91 -18.75
C ILE A 133 12.43 -12.09 -17.34
N ASP A 134 13.16 -11.10 -16.85
CA ASP A 134 13.77 -11.17 -15.51
C ASP A 134 12.91 -10.48 -14.44
N SER A 135 11.91 -9.70 -14.84
CA SER A 135 11.01 -9.00 -13.93
C SER A 135 9.60 -8.83 -14.48
N LYS A 136 8.64 -8.59 -13.59
CA LYS A 136 7.23 -8.31 -13.93
C LYS A 136 6.56 -7.51 -12.82
N ASP A 137 5.67 -6.60 -13.21
CA ASP A 137 4.83 -5.88 -12.25
C ASP A 137 3.61 -6.69 -11.84
N VAL A 138 3.38 -6.72 -10.53
CA VAL A 138 2.19 -7.26 -9.88
C VAL A 138 1.57 -6.19 -9.00
N PHE A 139 0.27 -6.29 -8.79
CA PHE A 139 -0.44 -5.42 -7.87
C PHE A 139 -1.54 -6.16 -7.14
N VAL A 140 -1.75 -5.77 -5.89
CA VAL A 140 -2.87 -6.19 -5.07
C VAL A 140 -3.88 -5.05 -4.98
N LYS A 141 -5.17 -5.39 -5.09
CA LYS A 141 -6.27 -4.49 -4.75
C LYS A 141 -6.91 -4.95 -3.46
N TYR A 142 -7.16 -4.02 -2.56
CA TYR A 142 -7.97 -4.23 -1.36
C TYR A 142 -9.20 -3.34 -1.42
N ASP A 143 -10.37 -3.96 -1.54
CA ASP A 143 -11.65 -3.26 -1.46
C ASP A 143 -12.14 -3.25 -0.01
N VAL A 144 -12.21 -2.06 0.59
CA VAL A 144 -12.50 -1.89 2.02
C VAL A 144 -13.95 -2.26 2.35
N VAL A 145 -14.87 -2.11 1.40
CA VAL A 145 -16.31 -2.34 1.61
C VAL A 145 -16.60 -3.84 1.66
N SER A 146 -16.08 -4.57 0.68
CA SER A 146 -16.23 -6.03 0.57
C SER A 146 -15.20 -6.81 1.39
N GLN A 147 -14.15 -6.13 1.87
CA GLN A 147 -12.99 -6.73 2.53
C GLN A 147 -12.29 -7.81 1.66
N THR A 148 -12.23 -7.57 0.36
CA THR A 148 -11.64 -8.54 -0.59
C THR A 148 -10.27 -8.09 -1.08
N LEU A 149 -9.36 -9.05 -1.18
CA LEU A 149 -8.00 -8.88 -1.69
C LEU A 149 -7.84 -9.62 -3.02
N GLN A 150 -7.26 -8.96 -4.02
CA GLN A 150 -7.04 -9.55 -5.34
C GLN A 150 -5.65 -9.20 -5.88
N LEU A 151 -4.82 -10.23 -6.05
CA LEU A 151 -3.52 -10.11 -6.70
C LEU A 151 -3.68 -10.29 -8.21
N ASN A 152 -3.14 -9.35 -8.96
CA ASN A 152 -3.16 -9.34 -10.40
C ASN A 152 -1.74 -9.11 -10.93
N SER A 153 -1.45 -9.66 -12.10
CA SER A 153 -0.26 -9.31 -12.87
C SER A 153 -0.69 -8.72 -14.20
N LEU A 154 0.10 -7.78 -14.74
CA LEU A 154 -0.14 -7.28 -16.08
C LEU A 154 0.25 -8.39 -17.08
N PHE A 155 -0.76 -9.10 -17.59
CA PHE A 155 -0.56 -10.13 -18.60
C PHE A 155 -0.61 -9.48 -19.99
N ILE A 156 0.55 -9.32 -20.63
CA ILE A 156 0.58 -9.02 -22.06
C ILE A 156 0.45 -10.35 -22.78
N SER A 157 -0.75 -10.60 -23.33
CA SER A 157 -1.02 -11.76 -24.18
C SER A 157 -0.07 -11.78 -25.39
N LYS A 158 0.42 -12.97 -25.77
CA LYS A 158 1.16 -13.16 -27.04
C LYS A 158 0.35 -12.71 -28.27
N ALA A 159 -0.98 -12.66 -28.19
CA ALA A 159 -1.85 -12.23 -29.27
C ALA A 159 -1.89 -10.70 -29.48
N ASP A 160 -1.32 -9.92 -28.55
CA ASP A 160 -1.34 -8.45 -28.58
C ASP A 160 0.02 -7.89 -29.06
N SER A 161 0.64 -8.58 -30.02
CA SER A 161 1.97 -8.25 -30.59
C SER A 161 2.03 -6.89 -31.29
N SER A 162 0.89 -6.21 -31.48
CA SER A 162 0.79 -4.85 -32.03
C SER A 162 1.26 -3.77 -31.07
N ARG A 163 1.39 -4.05 -29.76
CA ARG A 163 1.95 -3.10 -28.77
C ARG A 163 3.48 -3.17 -28.62
N ARG A 164 4.19 -3.89 -29.51
CA ARG A 164 5.67 -3.97 -29.55
C ARG A 164 6.38 -2.75 -30.15
N ARG A 165 5.72 -1.60 -30.30
CA ARG A 165 6.39 -0.38 -30.77
C ARG A 165 6.10 0.77 -29.82
N GLU A 166 7.05 0.99 -28.92
CA GLU A 166 7.64 2.27 -28.53
C GLU A 166 8.40 2.06 -27.20
N ILE A 167 9.61 1.51 -27.32
CA ILE A 167 10.81 1.98 -26.63
C ILE A 167 11.91 2.00 -27.68
#